data_AF-A0A7J3J317-F1
#
_entry.id   AF-A0A7J3J317-F1
#
_cell.length_a   1.000
_cell.length_b   1.000
_cell.length_c   1.000
_cell.angle_alpha   90.00
_cell.angle_beta   90.00
_cell.angle_gamma   90.00
#
_symmetry.space_group_name_H-M   'P 1'
#
loop_
_entity.id
_entity.type
_entity.pdbx_description
1 polymer ?
#
loop_
_entity_poly.entity_id
_entity_poly.type
_entity_poly.pdbx_seq_one_letter_code
_entity_poly.pdbx_strand_id
1 'polypeptide(L)' 'MDILEKAESVVARLTEEDRCKLSQLIDECLSAAIKFDETGKPEYFVKMKNSMEKFMEVLEQLENES' A
#
# COMPACT_ATOMS: atom_id res chain seq x y z
N MET A 1 -18.48 -10.74 -12.05
CA MET A 1 -17.53 -11.13 -11.00
C MET A 1 -17.62 -10.07 -9.94
N ASP A 2 -18.00 -10.47 -8.73
CA ASP A 2 -18.10 -9.56 -7.60
C ASP A 2 -16.70 -9.00 -7.25
N ILE A 3 -16.61 -7.77 -6.77
CA ILE A 3 -15.35 -7.18 -6.28
C ILE A 3 -14.80 -8.04 -5.13
N LEU A 4 -15.71 -8.57 -4.30
CA LEU A 4 -15.33 -9.45 -3.20
C LEU A 4 -14.75 -10.78 -3.71
N GLU A 5 -15.37 -11.41 -4.72
CA GLU A 5 -14.86 -12.66 -5.32
C GLU A 5 -13.46 -12.48 -5.93
N LYS A 6 -13.20 -11.36 -6.61
CA LYS A 6 -11.86 -11.06 -7.14
C LYS A 6 -10.85 -10.89 -6.00
N ALA A 7 -11.23 -10.16 -4.95
CA ALA A 7 -10.37 -9.94 -3.78
C ALA A 7 -10.08 -11.26 -3.03
N GLU A 8 -11.08 -12.12 -2.85
CA GLU A 8 -10.89 -13.44 -2.23
C GLU A 8 -9.87 -14.29 -3.00
N SER A 9 -9.95 -14.28 -4.34
CA SER A 9 -9.00 -14.99 -5.20
C SER A 9 -7.57 -14.49 -5.06
N VAL A 10 -7.37 -13.17 -4.95
CA VAL A 10 -6.05 -12.56 -4.69
C VAL A 10 -5.56 -12.95 -3.28
N VAL A 11 -6.39 -12.70 -2.26
CA VAL A 11 -6.04 -12.94 -0.85
C VAL A 11 -5.68 -14.40 -0.57
N ALA A 12 -6.37 -15.36 -1.21
CA ALA A 12 -6.10 -16.78 -1.05
C ALA A 12 -4.69 -17.20 -1.51
N ARG A 13 -4.03 -16.39 -2.35
CA ARG A 13 -2.70 -16.66 -2.91
C ARG A 13 -1.58 -15.91 -2.19
N LEU A 14 -1.91 -14.90 -1.37
CA LEU A 14 -0.92 -14.07 -0.70
C LEU A 14 -0.11 -14.88 0.31
N THR A 15 1.20 -14.72 0.24
CA THR A 15 2.11 -15.20 1.27
C THR A 15 2.07 -14.30 2.50
N GLU A 16 2.68 -14.75 3.59
CA GLU A 16 2.90 -13.87 4.76
C GLU A 16 3.81 -12.68 4.42
N GLU A 17 4.79 -12.90 3.53
CA GLU A 17 5.70 -11.86 3.06
C GLU A 17 4.95 -10.76 2.30
N ASP A 18 4.01 -11.13 1.41
CA ASP A 18 3.19 -10.16 0.67
C ASP A 18 2.36 -9.29 1.61
N ARG A 19 1.69 -9.92 2.59
CA ARG A 19 0.90 -9.19 3.60
C ARG A 19 1.77 -8.27 4.45
N CYS A 20 2.96 -8.75 4.85
CA CYS A 20 3.92 -7.97 5.63
C CYS A 20 4.40 -6.74 4.83
N LYS A 21 4.74 -6.93 3.55
CA LYS A 21 5.17 -5.86 2.65
C LYS A 21 4.10 -4.79 2.45
N LEU A 22 2.84 -5.20 2.26
CA LEU A 22 1.70 -4.26 2.19
C LEU A 22 1.54 -3.47 3.50
N SER A 23 1.62 -4.14 4.65
CA SER A 23 1.54 -3.49 5.97
C SER A 23 2.67 -2.47 6.18
N GLN A 24 3.90 -2.82 5.81
CA GLN A 24 5.04 -1.92 5.97
C GLN A 24 4.91 -0.67 5.10
N LEU A 25 4.50 -0.82 3.83
CA LEU A 25 4.34 0.30 2.91
C LEU A 25 3.22 1.26 3.35
N ILE A 26 2.11 0.73 3.87
CA ILE A 26 1.04 1.59 4.37
C ILE A 26 1.44 2.30 5.67
N ASP A 27 2.18 1.65 6.56
CA ASP A 27 2.72 2.26 7.79
C ASP A 27 3.68 3.41 7.47
N GLU A 28 4.55 3.24 6.48
CA GLU A 28 5.42 4.32 5.99
C GLU A 28 4.62 5.52 5.46
N CYS A 29 3.57 5.24 4.67
CA CYS A 29 2.70 6.28 4.13
C CYS A 29 1.97 7.04 5.24
N LEU A 30 1.41 6.33 6.21
CA LEU A 30 0.71 6.91 7.37
C LEU A 30 1.65 7.76 8.22
N SER A 31 2.86 7.26 8.48
CA SER A 31 3.89 8.00 9.22
C SER A 31 4.27 9.31 8.51
N ALA A 32 4.42 9.29 7.19
CA ALA A 32 4.69 10.49 6.41
C ALA A 32 3.49 11.45 6.39
N ALA A 33 2.26 10.95 6.29
CA ALA A 33 1.04 11.76 6.34
C ALA A 33 0.90 12.49 7.67
N ILE A 34 1.13 11.79 8.79
CA ILE A 34 1.12 12.40 10.14
C ILE A 34 2.17 13.50 10.23
N LYS A 35 3.40 13.26 9.77
CA LYS A 35 4.46 14.29 9.79
C LYS A 35 4.16 15.46 8.87
N PHE A 36 3.48 15.24 7.75
CA PHE A 36 3.03 16.31 6.88
C PHE A 36 1.97 17.17 7.55
N ASP A 37 0.97 16.56 8.19
CA ASP A 37 -0.06 17.27 8.96
C ASP A 37 0.55 18.11 10.10
N GLU A 38 1.49 17.53 10.85
CA GLU A 38 2.18 18.20 11.96
C GLU A 38 3.03 19.41 11.52
N THR A 39 3.67 19.33 10.34
CA THR A 39 4.77 20.26 9.98
C THR A 39 4.50 21.11 8.75
N GLY A 40 3.55 20.71 7.90
CA GLY A 40 3.29 21.30 6.58
C GLY A 40 4.45 21.19 5.58
N LYS A 41 5.51 20.44 5.90
CA LYS A 41 6.74 20.47 5.10
C LYS A 41 6.65 19.58 3.85
N PRO A 42 7.11 20.07 2.69
CA PRO A 42 6.94 19.38 1.41
C PRO A 42 7.66 18.02 1.34
N GLU A 43 8.76 17.81 2.08
CA GLU A 43 9.45 16.52 2.09
C GLU A 43 8.57 15.37 2.60
N TYR A 44 7.65 15.64 3.53
CA TYR A 44 6.74 14.62 4.04
C TYR A 44 5.59 14.37 3.06
N PHE A 45 5.13 15.40 2.35
CA PHE A 45 4.18 15.21 1.24
C PHE A 45 4.76 14.31 0.14
N VAL A 46 6.02 14.54 -0.24
CA VAL A 46 6.72 13.71 -1.24
C VAL A 46 6.89 12.28 -0.74
N LYS A 47 7.30 12.08 0.52
CA LYS A 47 7.43 10.73 1.12
C LYS A 47 6.10 9.99 1.13
N MET A 48 5.03 10.64 1.60
CA MET A 48 3.67 10.09 1.61
C MET A 48 3.27 9.64 0.20
N LYS A 49 3.45 10.52 -0.80
CA LYS A 49 3.14 10.20 -2.20
C LYS A 49 3.92 8.98 -2.70
N ASN A 50 5.23 8.95 -2.50
CA ASN A 50 6.09 7.86 -2.96
C ASN A 50 5.77 6.52 -2.29
N SER A 51 5.45 6.51 -0.98
CA SER A 51 5.06 5.28 -0.27
C SER A 51 3.70 4.78 -0.75
N MET A 52 2.76 5.68 -1.03
CA MET A 52 1.46 5.30 -1.60
C MET A 52 1.59 4.74 -3.02
N GLU A 53 2.43 5.35 -3.87
CA GLU A 53 2.70 4.82 -5.23
C GLU A 53 3.24 3.39 -5.17
N LYS A 54 4.22 3.11 -4.30
CA LYS A 54 4.73 1.75 -4.09
C LYS A 54 3.69 0.78 -3.55
N PHE A 55 2.85 1.22 -2.63
CA PHE A 55 1.76 0.40 -2.09
C PHE A 55 0.79 -0.02 -3.19
N MET A 56 0.39 0.92 -4.04
CA MET A 56 -0.49 0.66 -5.18
C MET A 56 0.17 -0.25 -6.22
N GLU A 57 1.46 -0.03 -6.53
CA GLU A 57 2.21 -0.91 -7.45
C GLU A 57 2.24 -2.37 -6.94
N VAL A 58 2.44 -2.58 -5.64
CA VAL A 58 2.42 -3.94 -5.05
C VAL A 58 1.01 -4.54 -5.11
N LEU A 59 -0.04 -3.77 -4.80
CA LEU A 59 -1.42 -4.25 -4.95
C LEU A 59 -1.73 -4.65 -6.39
N GLU A 60 -1.36 -3.83 -7.36
CA GLU A 60 -1.57 -4.13 -8.78
C GLU A 60 -0.80 -5.38 -9.23
N GLN A 61 0.43 -5.60 -8.73
CA GLN A 61 1.19 -6.82 -9.01
C GLN A 61 0.46 -8.06 -8.49
N LEU A 62 0.00 -8.02 -7.24
CA LEU A 62 -0.74 -9.13 -6.62
C LEU A 62 -2.09 -9.38 -7.33
N GLU A 63 -2.73 -8.34 -7.85
CA GLU A 63 -3.94 -8.45 -8.66
C GLU A 63 -3.70 -8.98 -10.08
N ASN A 64 -2.52 -8.78 -10.66
CA ASN A 64 -2.20 -9.17 -12.04
C ASN A 64 -1.47 -10.53 -12.14
N GLU A 65 -0.89 -11.01 -11.05
CA GLU A 65 -0.48 -12.43 -10.90
C GLU A 65 -1.71 -13.37 -10.80
N SER A 66 -2.92 -12.84 -11.05
CA SER A 66 -4.21 -13.50 -10.91
C SER A 66 -4.70 -14.28 -12.10
#